data_AF-A0A9E4KZD1-F1
#
_entry.id   AF-A0A9E4KZD1-F1
#
_cell.length_a   1.000
_cell.length_b   1.000
_cell.length_c   1.000
_cell.angle_alpha   90.00
_cell.angle_beta   90.00
_cell.angle_gamma   90.00
#
_symmetry.space_group_name_H-M   'P 1'
#
loop_
_entity.id
_entity.type
_entity.pdbx_description
1 polymer ?
#
loop_
_entity_poly.entity_id
_entity_poly.type
_entity_poly.pdbx_seq_one_letter_code
_entity_poly.pdbx_strand_id
1 'polypeptide(L)'
;MKPSATAGEKLRRCALLLTGLAILLWSSLEDKDPTAAVTLGALASIALTLWLLSRLAAGRALKPAHIALSGAVAGALASLCTAALMLFKNLRHAHVFPDYPAEMLLAVLQRLPPWTIAGGLAGLGIGLLLASRLNEANKRRAIKSS
;
A
#
# COMPACT_ATOMS: atom_id res chain seq x y z
N MET A 1 -28.90 13.94 9.50
CA MET A 1 -27.89 13.18 10.28
C MET A 1 -26.89 12.55 9.32
N LYS A 2 -25.58 12.84 9.43
CA LYS A 2 -24.55 12.10 8.68
C LYS A 2 -24.36 10.73 9.35
N PRO A 3 -24.38 9.62 8.60
CA PRO A 3 -24.13 8.29 9.18
C PRO A 3 -22.75 8.26 9.83
N SER A 4 -22.66 7.69 11.02
CA SER A 4 -21.38 7.52 11.74
C SER A 4 -20.45 6.62 10.93
N ALA A 5 -19.18 7.03 10.80
CA ALA A 5 -18.16 6.25 10.09
C ALA A 5 -18.06 4.81 10.65
N THR A 6 -18.02 3.83 9.74
CA THR A 6 -17.88 2.41 10.11
C THR A 6 -16.51 2.15 10.76
N ALA A 7 -16.39 1.09 11.57
CA ALA A 7 -15.12 0.73 12.21
C ALA A 7 -13.96 0.59 11.21
N GLY A 8 -14.22 0.00 10.03
CA GLY A 8 -13.23 -0.12 8.96
C GLY A 8 -12.81 1.21 8.35
N GLU A 9 -13.69 2.21 8.31
CA GLU A 9 -13.34 3.55 7.86
C GLU A 9 -12.43 4.27 8.86
N LYS A 10 -12.73 4.16 10.16
CA LYS A 10 -11.88 4.72 11.22
C LYS A 10 -10.48 4.12 11.18
N LEU A 11 -10.37 2.79 11.03
CA LEU A 11 -9.08 2.10 10.93
C LEU A 11 -8.25 2.59 9.74
N ARG A 12 -8.86 2.72 8.55
CA ARG A 12 -8.16 3.22 7.34
C ARG A 12 -7.67 4.65 7.51
N ARG A 13 -8.49 5.53 8.08
CA ARG A 13 -8.09 6.91 8.38
C ARG A 13 -6.92 6.94 9.37
N CYS A 14 -6.99 6.14 10.43
CA CYS A 14 -5.91 6.02 11.39
C CYS A 14 -4.61 5.53 10.73
N ALA A 15 -4.68 4.52 9.86
CA ALA A 15 -3.53 4.03 9.11
C ALA A 15 -2.89 5.13 8.23
N LEU A 16 -3.70 5.88 7.48
CA LEU A 16 -3.19 7.00 6.67
C LEU A 16 -2.54 8.10 7.52
N LEU A 17 -3.15 8.46 8.65
CA LEU A 17 -2.63 9.48 9.56
C LEU A 17 -1.32 9.03 10.23
N LEU A 18 -1.26 7.79 10.69
CA LEU A 18 -0.05 7.22 11.30
C LEU A 18 1.08 7.11 10.29
N THR A 19 0.80 6.68 9.05
CA THR A 19 1.82 6.66 7.99
C THR A 19 2.32 8.07 7.66
N GLY A 20 1.43 9.05 7.53
CA GLY A 20 1.81 10.44 7.31
C GLY A 20 2.66 11.01 8.46
N LEU A 21 2.27 10.74 9.71
CA LEU A 21 3.03 11.14 10.89
C LEU A 21 4.41 10.48 10.91
N ALA A 22 4.50 9.18 10.62
CA ALA A 22 5.77 8.47 10.55
C ALA A 22 6.71 9.05 9.48
N ILE A 23 6.17 9.42 8.30
CA ILE A 23 6.93 10.09 7.24
C ILE A 23 7.46 11.45 7.72
N LEU A 24 6.62 12.25 8.40
CA LEU A 24 7.04 13.56 8.92
C LEU A 24 8.14 13.43 9.97
N LEU A 25 8.00 12.50 10.91
CA LEU A 25 9.00 12.22 11.94
C LEU A 25 10.31 11.73 11.33
N TRP A 26 10.25 10.76 10.42
CA TRP A 26 11.42 10.25 9.71
C TRP A 26 12.12 11.34 8.88
N SER A 27 11.35 12.22 8.23
CA SER A 27 11.91 13.31 7.43
C SER A 27 12.64 14.38 8.27
N SER A 28 12.50 14.35 9.60
CA SER A 28 13.26 15.20 10.51
C SER A 28 14.60 14.58 10.94
N LEU A 29 14.81 13.29 10.69
CA LEU A 29 16.04 12.58 11.05
C LEU A 29 17.03 12.67 9.89
N GLU A 30 18.26 13.09 10.18
CA GLU A 30 19.38 12.92 9.26
C GLU A 30 19.73 11.43 9.20
N ASP A 31 19.32 10.79 8.11
CA ASP A 31 19.53 9.36 7.87
C ASP A 31 19.75 9.17 6.38
N LYS A 32 20.81 8.43 6.04
CA LYS A 32 21.25 8.16 4.67
C LYS A 32 20.89 6.75 4.22
N ASP A 33 20.40 5.91 5.13
CA ASP A 33 19.98 4.55 4.78
C ASP A 33 18.67 4.59 3.95
N PRO A 34 18.63 3.94 2.76
CA PRO A 34 17.38 3.77 2.02
C PRO A 34 16.30 3.00 2.77
N THR A 35 16.67 2.14 3.73
CA THR A 35 15.75 1.14 4.30
C THR A 35 14.51 1.79 4.89
N ALA A 36 14.67 2.91 5.58
CA ALA A 36 13.54 3.64 6.16
C ALA A 36 12.63 4.25 5.07
N ALA A 37 13.21 4.84 4.01
CA ALA A 37 12.44 5.38 2.88
C ALA A 37 11.66 4.29 2.14
N VAL A 38 12.28 3.12 1.92
CA VAL A 38 11.64 1.94 1.29
C VAL A 38 10.49 1.43 2.15
N THR A 39 10.71 1.31 3.46
CA THR A 39 9.68 0.83 4.39
C THR A 39 8.48 1.77 4.44
N LEU A 40 8.73 3.08 4.56
CA LEU A 40 7.68 4.09 4.57
C LEU A 40 6.97 4.19 3.22
N GLY A 41 7.71 4.09 2.11
CA GLY A 41 7.15 4.08 0.76
C GLY A 41 6.22 2.89 0.53
N ALA A 42 6.59 1.69 0.99
CA ALA A 42 5.73 0.51 0.95
C ALA A 42 4.49 0.63 1.85
N LEU A 43 4.63 1.18 3.07
CA LEU A 43 3.48 1.43 3.94
C LEU A 43 2.52 2.47 3.34
N ALA A 44 3.06 3.53 2.74
CA ALA A 44 2.28 4.55 2.06
C ALA A 44 1.52 3.98 0.85
N SER A 45 2.17 3.12 0.05
CA SER A 45 1.54 2.51 -1.11
C SER A 45 0.41 1.55 -0.73
N ILE A 46 0.60 0.74 0.33
CA ILE A 46 -0.45 -0.13 0.86
C ILE A 46 -1.64 0.69 1.35
N ALA A 47 -1.39 1.73 2.16
CA ALA A 47 -2.45 2.57 2.70
C ALA A 47 -3.22 3.30 1.58
N LEU A 48 -2.53 3.82 0.57
CA LEU A 48 -3.12 4.48 -0.59
C LEU A 48 -3.96 3.51 -1.43
N THR A 49 -3.44 2.32 -1.73
CA THR A 49 -4.18 1.29 -2.47
C THR A 49 -5.43 0.86 -1.72
N LEU A 50 -5.34 0.61 -0.41
CA LEU A 50 -6.50 0.25 0.40
C LEU A 50 -7.55 1.36 0.43
N TRP A 51 -7.10 2.62 0.50
CA TRP A 51 -7.99 3.78 0.40
C TRP A 51 -8.68 3.85 -0.97
N LEU A 52 -7.93 3.74 -2.07
CA LEU A 52 -8.48 3.72 -3.44
C LEU A 52 -9.47 2.57 -3.62
N LEU A 53 -9.10 1.36 -3.22
CA LEU A 53 -9.94 0.18 -3.33
C LEU A 53 -11.24 0.35 -2.54
N SER A 54 -11.19 0.98 -1.37
CA SER A 54 -12.39 1.27 -0.58
C SER A 54 -13.35 2.26 -1.25
N ARG A 55 -12.83 3.20 -2.04
CA ARG A 55 -13.62 4.16 -2.81
C ARG A 55 -14.24 3.51 -4.04
N LEU A 56 -13.45 2.71 -4.76
CA LEU A 56 -13.85 2.09 -6.02
C LEU A 56 -14.78 0.88 -5.83
N ALA A 57 -14.59 0.11 -4.75
CA ALA A 57 -15.42 -1.06 -4.49
C ALA A 57 -16.87 -0.68 -4.18
N ALA A 58 -17.13 0.46 -3.52
CA ALA A 58 -18.47 0.99 -3.24
C ALA A 58 -19.52 -0.05 -2.78
N GLY A 59 -19.10 -1.05 -1.99
CA GLY A 59 -19.96 -2.14 -1.50
C GLY A 59 -20.08 -3.37 -2.42
N ARG A 60 -19.43 -3.38 -3.58
CA ARG A 60 -19.35 -4.54 -4.49
C ARG A 60 -18.39 -5.58 -3.97
N ALA A 61 -18.74 -6.86 -4.14
CA ALA A 61 -17.84 -7.97 -3.84
C ALA A 61 -16.66 -7.97 -4.82
N LEU A 62 -15.44 -7.96 -4.28
CA LEU A 62 -14.23 -7.99 -5.08
C LEU A 62 -13.91 -9.42 -5.52
N LYS A 63 -13.88 -9.65 -6.84
CA LYS A 63 -13.36 -10.92 -7.39
C LYS A 63 -11.84 -11.04 -7.11
N PRO A 64 -11.29 -12.26 -7.00
CA PRO A 64 -9.85 -12.48 -6.76
C PRO A 64 -8.93 -11.72 -7.73
N ALA A 65 -9.31 -11.62 -9.01
CA ALA A 65 -8.56 -10.87 -10.02
C ALA A 65 -8.41 -9.38 -9.66
N HIS A 66 -9.43 -8.75 -9.07
CA HIS A 66 -9.33 -7.35 -8.63
C HIS A 66 -8.35 -7.20 -7.46
N ILE A 67 -8.31 -8.20 -6.57
CA ILE A 67 -7.41 -8.20 -5.42
C ILE A 67 -5.97 -8.39 -5.91
N ALA A 68 -5.73 -9.30 -6.86
CA ALA A 68 -4.45 -9.45 -7.54
C ALA A 68 -3.99 -8.15 -8.23
N LEU A 69 -4.88 -7.51 -9.00
CA LEU A 69 -4.58 -6.24 -9.65
C LEU A 69 -4.28 -5.14 -8.63
N SER A 70 -5.03 -5.05 -7.54
CA SER A 70 -4.77 -4.08 -6.48
C SER A 70 -3.41 -4.31 -5.81
N GLY A 71 -3.01 -5.57 -5.65
CA GLY A 71 -1.68 -5.93 -5.16
C GLY A 71 -0.58 -5.47 -6.11
N ALA A 72 -0.76 -5.66 -7.43
CA ALA A 72 0.19 -5.19 -8.43
C ALA A 72 0.33 -3.65 -8.41
N VAL A 73 -0.80 -2.95 -8.29
CA VAL A 73 -0.82 -1.48 -8.13
C VAL A 73 -0.11 -1.05 -6.84
N ALA A 74 -0.33 -1.73 -5.71
CA ALA A 74 0.38 -1.44 -4.46
C ALA A 74 1.90 -1.65 -4.59
N GLY A 75 2.32 -2.70 -5.32
CA GLY A 75 3.73 -2.95 -5.62
C GLY A 75 4.36 -1.84 -6.47
N ALA A 76 3.70 -1.45 -7.57
CA ALA A 76 4.17 -0.34 -8.42
C ALA A 76 4.27 0.98 -7.63
N LEU A 77 3.23 1.29 -6.84
CA LEU A 77 3.19 2.47 -6.00
C LEU A 77 4.27 2.46 -4.91
N ALA A 78 4.74 1.29 -4.44
CA ALA A 78 5.80 1.22 -3.43
C ALA A 78 7.11 1.85 -3.95
N SER A 79 7.52 1.51 -5.17
CA SER A 79 8.70 2.11 -5.81
C SER A 79 8.53 3.62 -6.03
N LEU A 80 7.36 4.04 -6.51
CA LEU A 80 7.07 5.46 -6.75
C LEU A 80 7.05 6.28 -5.45
N CYS A 81 6.36 5.80 -4.42
CA CYS A 81 6.31 6.44 -3.11
C CYS A 81 7.70 6.51 -2.48
N THR A 82 8.51 5.45 -2.58
CA THR A 82 9.89 5.45 -2.07
C THR A 82 10.74 6.53 -2.75
N ALA A 83 10.72 6.58 -4.09
CA ALA A 83 11.46 7.59 -4.85
C ALA A 83 10.98 9.02 -4.54
N ALA A 84 9.67 9.22 -4.39
CA ALA A 84 9.09 10.50 -4.01
C ALA A 84 9.51 10.94 -2.60
N LEU A 85 9.58 10.02 -1.63
CA LEU A 85 10.05 10.31 -0.28
C LEU A 85 11.53 10.68 -0.24
N MET A 86 12.37 9.97 -0.98
CA MET A 86 13.79 10.30 -1.11
C MET A 86 13.98 11.70 -1.73
N LEU A 87 13.26 11.98 -2.82
CA LEU A 87 13.29 13.29 -3.46
C LEU A 87 12.81 14.40 -2.52
N PHE A 88 11.69 14.18 -1.82
CA PHE A 88 11.17 15.11 -0.82
C PHE A 88 12.18 15.41 0.28
N LYS A 89 12.89 14.38 0.77
CA LYS A 89 13.93 14.55 1.80
C LYS A 89 15.11 15.37 1.30
N ASN A 90 15.59 15.11 0.07
CA ASN A 90 16.63 15.94 -0.56
C ASN A 90 16.19 17.41 -0.74
N LEU A 91 14.93 17.66 -1.11
CA LEU A 91 14.43 19.03 -1.27
C LEU A 91 14.32 19.77 0.07
N ARG A 92 14.07 19.05 1.16
CA ARG A 92 13.97 19.61 2.51
C ARG A 92 15.35 19.87 3.12
N HIS A 93 16.32 18.98 2.91
CA HIS A 93 17.69 19.14 3.36
C HIS A 93 18.57 19.55 2.18
N ALA A 94 18.73 20.86 1.99
CA ALA A 94 19.58 21.40 0.94
C ALA A 94 21.07 21.26 1.29
N HIS A 95 21.56 20.02 1.35
CA HIS A 95 22.98 19.72 1.46
C HIS A 95 23.67 19.94 0.11
N VAL A 96 24.96 20.30 0.15
CA VAL A 96 25.81 20.42 -1.06
C VAL A 96 25.84 19.11 -1.84
N PHE A 97 25.79 17.98 -1.11
CA PHE A 97 25.67 16.65 -1.67
C PHE A 97 24.31 16.06 -1.27
N PRO A 98 23.47 15.61 -2.23
CA PRO A 98 22.17 15.05 -1.90
C PRO A 98 22.32 13.75 -1.10
N ASP A 99 21.47 13.57 -0.09
CA ASP A 99 21.44 12.34 0.71
C ASP A 99 21.11 11.11 -0.13
N TYR A 100 20.22 11.30 -1.12
CA TYR A 100 19.87 10.29 -2.10
C TYR A 100 20.28 10.74 -3.51
N PRO A 101 21.40 10.26 -4.07
CA PRO A 101 21.86 10.66 -5.39
C PRO A 101 20.92 10.15 -6.49
N ALA A 102 20.94 10.77 -7.67
CA ALA A 102 19.99 10.50 -8.75
C ALA A 102 20.02 9.03 -9.23
N GLU A 103 21.20 8.41 -9.22
CA GLU A 103 21.43 7.01 -9.56
C GLU A 103 20.66 6.07 -8.62
N MET A 104 20.56 6.44 -7.34
CA MET A 104 19.84 5.67 -6.33
C MET A 104 18.32 5.79 -6.51
N LEU A 105 17.82 6.99 -6.82
CA LEU A 105 16.40 7.17 -7.17
C LEU A 105 16.05 6.35 -8.42
N LEU A 106 16.91 6.38 -9.45
CA LEU A 106 16.73 5.60 -10.66
C LEU A 106 16.74 4.09 -10.36
N ALA A 107 17.66 3.63 -9.51
CA ALA A 107 17.72 2.22 -9.09
C ALA A 107 16.42 1.78 -8.40
N VAL A 108 15.82 2.63 -7.54
CA VAL A 108 14.51 2.36 -6.93
C VAL A 108 13.40 2.29 -7.97
N LEU A 109 13.38 3.21 -8.93
CA LEU A 109 12.39 3.21 -10.02
C LEU A 109 12.53 2.00 -10.95
N GLN A 110 13.74 1.53 -11.20
CA GLN A 110 14.01 0.30 -11.96
C GLN A 110 13.51 -0.96 -11.23
N ARG A 111 13.24 -0.88 -9.92
CA ARG A 111 12.59 -1.97 -9.16
C ARG A 111 11.06 -1.99 -9.34
N LEU A 112 10.47 -1.07 -10.10
CA LEU A 112 9.03 -1.04 -10.33
C LEU A 112 8.50 -2.38 -10.90
N PRO A 113 9.12 -3.02 -11.92
CA PRO A 113 8.64 -4.31 -12.41
C PRO A 113 8.64 -5.44 -11.35
N PRO A 114 9.76 -5.75 -10.65
CA PRO A 114 9.75 -6.82 -9.65
C PRO A 114 8.79 -6.53 -8.48
N TRP A 115 8.66 -5.28 -8.03
CA TRP A 115 7.68 -4.93 -6.99
C TRP A 115 6.24 -5.08 -7.45
N THR A 116 5.93 -4.70 -8.70
CA THR A 116 4.61 -4.90 -9.31
C THR A 116 4.25 -6.38 -9.36
N ILE A 117 5.18 -7.23 -9.78
CA ILE A 117 4.97 -8.69 -9.83
C ILE A 117 4.77 -9.25 -8.42
N ALA A 118 5.64 -8.88 -7.47
CA ALA A 118 5.55 -9.34 -6.08
C ALA A 118 4.21 -8.95 -5.43
N GLY A 119 3.81 -7.68 -5.61
CA GLY A 119 2.52 -7.19 -5.14
C GLY A 119 1.34 -7.93 -5.80
N GLY A 120 1.42 -8.18 -7.11
CA GLY A 120 0.40 -8.92 -7.85
C GLY A 120 0.23 -10.36 -7.34
N LEU A 121 1.34 -11.07 -7.11
CA LEU A 121 1.35 -12.42 -6.55
C LEU A 121 0.80 -12.44 -5.12
N ALA A 122 1.19 -11.47 -4.27
CA ALA A 122 0.64 -11.34 -2.92
C ALA A 122 -0.87 -11.08 -2.95
N GLY A 123 -1.34 -10.18 -3.81
CA GLY A 123 -2.76 -9.91 -4.01
C GLY A 123 -3.53 -11.13 -4.52
N LEU A 124 -2.95 -11.90 -5.44
CA LEU A 124 -3.55 -13.14 -5.94
C LEU A 124 -3.69 -14.18 -4.83
N GLY A 125 -2.64 -14.39 -4.03
CA GLY A 125 -2.67 -15.31 -2.89
C GLY A 125 -3.78 -14.94 -1.89
N ILE A 126 -3.89 -13.67 -1.54
CA ILE A 126 -4.97 -13.15 -0.67
C ILE A 126 -6.35 -13.37 -1.33
N GLY A 127 -6.48 -13.05 -2.62
CA GLY A 127 -7.73 -13.19 -3.35
C GLY A 127 -8.25 -14.63 -3.40
N LEU A 128 -7.36 -15.59 -3.65
CA LEU A 128 -7.68 -17.02 -3.65
C LEU A 128 -8.05 -17.52 -2.25
N LEU A 129 -7.32 -17.08 -1.22
CA LEU A 129 -7.64 -17.41 0.17
C LEU A 129 -9.03 -16.91 0.57
N LEU A 130 -9.40 -15.69 0.18
CA LEU A 130 -10.73 -15.15 0.47
C LEU A 130 -11.83 -15.89 -0.30
N ALA A 131 -11.60 -16.22 -1.57
CA ALA A 131 -12.55 -16.98 -2.37
C ALA A 131 -12.81 -18.38 -1.78
N SER A 132 -11.77 -19.08 -1.31
CA SER A 132 -11.94 -20.40 -0.70
C SER A 132 -12.77 -20.33 0.60
N ARG A 133 -12.53 -19.31 1.44
CA ARG A 133 -13.32 -19.09 2.67
C ARG A 133 -14.79 -18.81 2.39
N LEU A 134 -15.09 -18.03 1.35
CA LEU A 134 -16.48 -17.75 0.95
C LEU A 134 -17.18 -19.01 0.45
N ASN A 135 -16.49 -19.85 -0.33
CA ASN A 135 -17.05 -21.11 -0.81
C ASN A 135 -17.42 -22.04 0.37
N GLU A 136 -16.52 -22.19 1.35
CA GLU A 136 -16.78 -23.00 2.55
C GLU A 136 -17.94 -22.45 3.39
N ALA A 137 -18.06 -21.14 3.53
CA ALA A 137 -19.20 -20.51 4.23
C ALA A 137 -20.54 -20.78 3.52
N ASN A 138 -20.55 -20.74 2.18
CA ASN A 138 -21.75 -21.02 1.39
C ASN A 138 -22.20 -22.48 1.51
N LYS A 139 -21.26 -23.44 1.44
CA LYS A 139 -21.54 -24.87 1.67
C LYS A 139 -22.17 -25.12 3.05
N ARG A 140 -21.62 -24.51 4.11
CA ARG A 140 -22.16 -24.64 5.48
C ARG A 140 -23.57 -24.08 5.63
N ARG A 141 -23.93 -23.03 4.88
CA ARG A 141 -25.28 -22.48 4.87
C ARG A 141 -26.27 -23.40 4.17
N ALA A 142 -25.89 -23.98 3.04
CA ALA A 142 -26.73 -24.91 2.28
C ALA A 142 -27.12 -26.16 3.10
N ILE A 143 -26.18 -26.71 3.89
CA ILE A 143 -26.45 -27.86 4.77
C ILE A 143 -27.45 -27.51 5.88
N LYS A 144 -27.39 -26.29 6.44
CA LYS A 144 -28.31 -25.87 7.51
C LYS A 144 -29.72 -25.55 7.03
N SER A 145 -29.91 -25.36 5.73
CA SER A 145 -31.22 -25.08 5.11
C SER A 145 -31.90 -26.32 4.53
N SER A 146 -31.23 -27.48 4.55
CA SER A 146 -31.78 -28.78 4.16
C SER A 146 -32.27 -29.52 5.40
#